data_AF-A0A2A2M6Y7-F1
#
_entry.id   AF-A0A2A2M6Y7-F1
#
_cell.length_a   1.000
_cell.length_b   1.000
_cell.length_c   1.000
_cell.angle_alpha   90.00
_cell.angle_beta   90.00
_cell.angle_gamma   90.00
#
_symmetry.space_group_name_H-M   'P 1'
#
loop_
_entity.id
_entity.type
_entity.pdbx_description
1 polymer ?
#
loop_
_entity_poly.entity_id
_entity_poly.type
_entity_poly.pdbx_seq_one_letter_code
_entity_poly.pdbx_strand_id
1 'polypeptide(L)'
;MNDFQMTPEERKATWGLGTVFSLRMLGMFMVLPVLTTYGMSLAGASETLIGIAIGIYGLTQAVFQIPFGLFSDRIGRKPLIVGGLLIFALGSAIAAMTDSIWGVILGRALQGSGAIAAAVMALLSDLTREQNRTKAMAFIGVSFGITFAIAMVAGPIITHAIGLSGLFWMIALLALGGVVITLLFIPTPHHHVLNRESSMVKGSFSKVLANSRLLKLNFGIMCVHILLMSSFVALPPLMEQAGLARDNQWKVYLVTMLIAFACVVPFIIYAEKQRRMKQVFQGCVILMLAAEVILWYAGLHLWGIIFGVQVFFIAFNVMEALLPSLISKESPVGYKGTAMGIYSTSQFIGVAIGGSLGGFLYAHDGAATVFTGCAVLAVIWLAVSLTMQEPPYVSSLRIVIPAGIPATPQLEQAIKQHHGVAGVVLIPEEQTAYVKIDSKITSRGEIELFVAGQH
;
A
#
# COMPACT_ATOMS: atom_id res chain seq x y z
N MET A 1 15.78 12.28 -22.74
CA MET A 1 14.58 12.06 -21.90
C MET A 1 15.02 11.93 -20.45
N ASN A 2 14.38 12.58 -19.46
CA ASN A 2 14.78 12.42 -18.05
C ASN A 2 14.09 11.18 -17.47
N ASP A 3 14.83 10.09 -17.30
CA ASP A 3 14.29 8.81 -16.84
C ASP A 3 13.74 8.84 -15.40
N PHE A 4 14.07 9.87 -14.61
CA PHE A 4 13.53 10.09 -13.26
C PHE A 4 12.24 10.92 -13.22
N GLN A 5 11.73 11.39 -14.37
CA GLN A 5 10.43 12.05 -14.46
C GLN A 5 9.37 11.04 -14.92
N MET A 6 8.19 11.09 -14.30
CA MET A 6 7.06 10.23 -14.70
C MET A 6 6.55 10.62 -16.09
N THR A 7 6.39 9.61 -16.96
CA THR A 7 5.73 9.79 -18.26
C THR A 7 4.24 10.13 -18.09
N PRO A 8 3.57 10.67 -19.13
CA PRO A 8 2.12 10.88 -19.09
C PRO A 8 1.34 9.60 -18.76
N GLU A 9 1.78 8.45 -19.27
CA GLU A 9 1.18 7.15 -18.96
C GLU A 9 1.39 6.71 -17.52
N GLU A 10 2.61 6.88 -16.97
CA GLU A 10 2.89 6.58 -15.57
C GLU A 10 2.07 7.46 -14.62
N ARG A 11 1.89 8.75 -14.97
CA ARG A 11 1.01 9.65 -14.23
C ARG A 11 -0.43 9.17 -14.32
N LYS A 12 -0.94 8.88 -15.53
CA LYS A 12 -2.29 8.38 -15.74
C LYS A 12 -2.56 7.09 -14.95
N ALA A 13 -1.61 6.16 -14.94
CA ALA A 13 -1.67 4.93 -14.16
C ALA A 13 -1.69 5.20 -12.66
N THR A 14 -0.80 6.08 -12.17
CA THR A 14 -0.71 6.46 -10.75
C THR A 14 -2.00 7.12 -10.25
N TRP A 15 -2.50 8.13 -10.97
CA TRP A 15 -3.74 8.82 -10.63
C TRP A 15 -4.95 7.89 -10.75
N GLY A 16 -5.05 7.11 -11.83
CA GLY A 16 -6.18 6.20 -12.05
C GLY A 16 -6.26 5.11 -10.99
N LEU A 17 -5.16 4.37 -10.77
CA LEU A 17 -5.12 3.29 -9.78
C LEU A 17 -5.24 3.80 -8.35
N GLY A 18 -4.61 4.94 -8.03
CA GLY A 18 -4.77 5.56 -6.72
C GLY A 18 -6.20 6.01 -6.46
N THR A 19 -6.87 6.61 -7.45
CA THR A 19 -8.29 6.99 -7.33
C THR A 19 -9.17 5.77 -7.10
N VAL A 20 -9.00 4.69 -7.88
CA VAL A 20 -9.75 3.44 -7.67
C VAL A 20 -9.54 2.88 -6.28
N PHE A 21 -8.30 2.91 -5.78
CA PHE A 21 -7.97 2.46 -4.44
C PHE A 21 -8.63 3.35 -3.37
N SER A 22 -8.56 4.67 -3.52
CA SER A 22 -9.20 5.64 -2.62
C SER A 22 -10.72 5.48 -2.58
N LEU A 23 -11.40 5.30 -3.72
CA LEU A 23 -12.86 5.12 -3.76
C LEU A 23 -13.31 3.91 -2.93
N ARG A 24 -12.56 2.80 -3.02
CA ARG A 24 -12.81 1.62 -2.17
C ARG A 24 -12.53 1.91 -0.69
N MET A 25 -11.37 2.51 -0.38
CA MET A 25 -10.99 2.81 1.00
C MET A 25 -11.97 3.78 1.67
N LEU A 26 -12.53 4.72 0.90
CA LEU A 26 -13.55 5.64 1.38
C LEU A 26 -14.78 4.90 1.88
N GLY A 27 -15.26 3.90 1.13
CA GLY A 27 -16.34 3.03 1.57
C GLY A 27 -15.99 2.19 2.81
N MET A 28 -14.76 1.69 2.90
CA MET A 28 -14.30 0.98 4.10
C MET A 28 -14.32 1.88 5.34
N PHE A 29 -13.77 3.09 5.24
CA PHE A 29 -13.56 3.97 6.38
C PHE A 29 -14.83 4.69 6.84
N MET A 30 -15.71 5.09 5.94
CA MET A 30 -16.96 5.75 6.32
C MET A 30 -17.84 4.87 7.20
N VAL A 31 -17.84 3.56 6.95
CA VAL A 31 -18.67 2.59 7.65
C VAL A 31 -18.22 2.38 9.10
N LEU A 32 -16.95 2.63 9.43
CA LEU A 32 -16.40 2.41 10.78
C LEU A 32 -17.12 3.25 11.86
N PRO A 33 -17.06 4.61 11.84
CA PRO A 33 -17.74 5.43 12.84
C PRO A 33 -19.27 5.36 12.71
N VAL A 34 -19.76 5.01 11.53
CA VAL A 34 -21.20 4.91 11.28
C VAL A 34 -21.80 3.68 11.95
N LEU A 35 -21.16 2.51 11.86
CA LEU A 35 -21.69 1.31 12.52
C LEU A 35 -21.61 1.39 14.04
N THR A 36 -20.61 2.06 14.60
CA THR A 36 -20.55 2.27 16.06
C THR A 36 -21.66 3.18 16.58
N THR A 37 -22.12 4.14 15.76
CA THR A 37 -23.13 5.13 16.16
C THR A 37 -24.56 4.68 15.81
N TYR A 38 -24.76 4.15 14.60
CA TYR A 38 -26.07 3.81 14.06
C TYR A 38 -26.38 2.31 14.07
N GLY A 39 -25.38 1.44 14.30
CA GLY A 39 -25.55 -0.01 14.17
C GLY A 39 -26.56 -0.63 15.14
N MET A 40 -26.76 -0.03 16.32
CA MET A 40 -27.74 -0.49 17.32
C MET A 40 -29.20 -0.32 16.87
N SER A 41 -29.45 0.47 15.83
CA SER A 41 -30.81 0.62 15.24
C SER A 41 -31.23 -0.56 14.37
N LEU A 42 -30.30 -1.44 14.00
CA LEU A 42 -30.57 -2.60 13.14
C LEU A 42 -31.27 -3.72 13.92
N ALA A 43 -32.15 -4.45 13.24
CA ALA A 43 -32.84 -5.59 13.82
C ALA A 43 -31.85 -6.68 14.24
N GLY A 44 -31.92 -7.07 15.52
CA GLY A 44 -31.06 -8.08 16.13
C GLY A 44 -29.66 -7.58 16.50
N ALA A 45 -29.41 -6.27 16.48
CA ALA A 45 -28.11 -5.71 16.81
C ALA A 45 -27.72 -5.93 18.27
N SER A 46 -26.44 -6.21 18.46
CA SER A 46 -25.74 -6.18 19.75
C SER A 46 -24.36 -5.58 19.53
N GLU A 47 -23.72 -5.07 20.59
CA GLU A 47 -22.35 -4.53 20.50
C GLU A 47 -21.38 -5.56 19.91
N THR A 48 -21.52 -6.83 20.31
CA THR A 48 -20.72 -7.94 19.76
C THR A 48 -20.94 -8.11 18.25
N LEU A 49 -22.18 -8.07 17.78
CA LEU A 49 -22.50 -8.23 16.36
C LEU A 49 -22.06 -7.02 15.51
N ILE A 50 -22.10 -5.81 16.07
CA ILE A 50 -21.54 -4.61 15.42
C ILE A 50 -20.02 -4.75 15.28
N GLY A 51 -19.34 -5.19 16.35
CA GLY A 51 -17.92 -5.51 16.31
C GLY A 51 -17.58 -6.55 15.24
N ILE A 52 -18.38 -7.62 15.14
CA ILE A 52 -18.26 -8.64 14.08
C ILE A 52 -18.48 -8.02 12.69
N ALA A 53 -19.48 -7.17 12.49
CA ALA A 53 -19.74 -6.52 11.20
C ALA A 53 -18.58 -5.63 10.73
N ILE A 54 -17.90 -4.98 11.67
CA ILE A 54 -16.70 -4.19 11.41
C ILE A 54 -15.53 -5.13 11.08
N GLY A 55 -15.28 -6.14 11.93
CA GLY A 55 -14.12 -7.03 11.84
C GLY A 55 -14.15 -8.01 10.67
N ILE A 56 -15.32 -8.54 10.30
CA ILE A 56 -15.46 -9.57 9.25
C ILE A 56 -15.00 -9.07 7.87
N TYR A 57 -15.13 -7.77 7.62
CA TYR A 57 -14.59 -7.13 6.44
C TYR A 57 -13.06 -7.30 6.38
N GLY A 58 -12.36 -6.98 7.48
CA GLY A 58 -10.91 -7.10 7.54
C GLY A 58 -10.44 -8.55 7.43
N LEU A 59 -11.16 -9.47 8.09
CA LEU A 59 -10.87 -10.90 8.05
C LEU A 59 -11.00 -11.47 6.63
N THR A 60 -12.15 -11.27 5.99
CA THR A 60 -12.38 -11.76 4.62
C THR A 60 -11.41 -11.11 3.64
N GLN A 61 -11.10 -9.83 3.81
CA GLN A 61 -10.09 -9.15 2.99
C GLN A 61 -8.73 -9.84 3.12
N ALA A 62 -8.24 -10.10 4.33
CA ALA A 62 -6.97 -10.81 4.53
C ALA A 62 -6.96 -12.21 3.92
N VAL A 63 -8.05 -12.98 4.07
CA VAL A 63 -8.18 -14.34 3.52
C VAL A 63 -8.11 -14.35 1.99
N PHE A 64 -8.81 -13.44 1.32
CA PHE A 64 -8.88 -13.43 -0.15
C PHE A 64 -7.75 -12.64 -0.82
N GLN A 65 -7.01 -11.83 -0.08
CA GLN A 65 -5.93 -11.00 -0.61
C GLN A 65 -4.82 -11.81 -1.32
N ILE A 66 -4.33 -12.90 -0.70
CA ILE A 66 -3.29 -13.75 -1.31
C ILE A 66 -3.83 -14.53 -2.51
N PRO A 67 -4.96 -15.27 -2.40
CA PRO A 67 -5.55 -15.97 -3.54
C PRO A 67 -5.81 -15.05 -4.73
N PHE A 68 -6.36 -13.86 -4.49
CA PHE A 68 -6.63 -12.91 -5.56
C PHE A 68 -5.35 -12.29 -6.10
N GLY A 69 -4.33 -12.03 -5.27
CA GLY A 69 -3.00 -11.65 -5.76
C GLY A 69 -2.42 -12.65 -6.77
N LEU A 70 -2.48 -13.95 -6.44
CA LEU A 70 -2.05 -15.04 -7.32
C LEU A 70 -2.92 -15.16 -8.57
N PHE A 71 -4.24 -15.04 -8.41
CA PHE A 71 -5.18 -15.10 -9.54
C PHE A 71 -4.97 -13.92 -10.50
N SER A 72 -4.61 -12.73 -9.98
CA SER A 72 -4.27 -11.53 -10.76
C SER A 72 -3.09 -11.76 -11.69
N ASP A 73 -2.12 -12.55 -11.23
CA ASP A 73 -0.92 -12.89 -12.00
C ASP A 73 -1.27 -13.89 -13.14
N ARG A 74 -2.39 -14.62 -13.03
CA ARG A 74 -2.83 -15.63 -14.03
C ARG A 74 -3.83 -15.10 -15.05
N ILE A 75 -4.93 -14.51 -14.60
CA ILE A 75 -6.02 -14.05 -15.48
C ILE A 75 -5.85 -12.61 -15.97
N GLY A 76 -4.83 -11.92 -15.47
CA GLY A 76 -4.60 -10.50 -15.70
C GLY A 76 -5.12 -9.65 -14.53
N ARG A 77 -4.44 -8.52 -14.31
CA ARG A 77 -4.69 -7.66 -13.15
C ARG A 77 -5.97 -6.85 -13.28
N LYS A 78 -6.23 -6.29 -14.46
CA LYS A 78 -7.37 -5.42 -14.73
C LYS A 78 -8.73 -6.15 -14.58
N PRO A 79 -8.92 -7.37 -15.13
CA PRO A 79 -10.16 -8.14 -14.89
C PRO A 79 -10.39 -8.45 -13.42
N LEU A 80 -9.34 -8.79 -12.67
CA LEU A 80 -9.47 -9.07 -11.24
C LEU A 80 -9.89 -7.83 -10.44
N ILE A 81 -9.30 -6.66 -10.72
CA ILE A 81 -9.70 -5.40 -10.07
C ILE A 81 -11.19 -5.14 -10.30
N VAL A 82 -11.66 -5.30 -11.54
CA VAL A 82 -13.08 -5.15 -11.88
C VAL A 82 -13.95 -6.16 -11.12
N GLY A 83 -13.59 -7.44 -11.14
CA GLY A 83 -14.33 -8.48 -10.41
C GLY A 83 -14.41 -8.21 -8.91
N GLY A 84 -13.31 -7.81 -8.28
CA GLY A 84 -13.27 -7.45 -6.87
C GLY A 84 -14.13 -6.23 -6.53
N LEU A 85 -14.14 -5.20 -7.39
CA LEU A 85 -15.01 -4.03 -7.23
C LEU A 85 -16.50 -4.37 -7.43
N LEU A 86 -16.83 -5.28 -8.33
CA LEU A 86 -18.21 -5.75 -8.51
C LEU A 86 -18.70 -6.56 -7.31
N ILE A 87 -17.87 -7.44 -6.75
CA ILE A 87 -18.17 -8.15 -5.49
C ILE A 87 -18.36 -7.15 -4.35
N PHE A 88 -17.51 -6.11 -4.29
CA PHE A 88 -17.64 -5.05 -3.31
C PHE A 88 -18.95 -4.27 -3.46
N ALA A 89 -19.31 -3.87 -4.68
CA ALA A 89 -20.57 -3.19 -4.96
C ALA A 89 -21.79 -4.06 -4.60
N LEU A 90 -21.75 -5.36 -4.91
CA LEU A 90 -22.79 -6.32 -4.55
C LEU A 90 -22.94 -6.45 -3.04
N GLY A 91 -21.83 -6.61 -2.31
CA GLY A 91 -21.86 -6.67 -0.85
C GLY A 91 -22.38 -5.38 -0.23
N SER A 92 -22.09 -4.24 -0.85
CA SER A 92 -22.62 -2.94 -0.43
C SER A 92 -24.12 -2.82 -0.70
N ALA A 93 -24.61 -3.24 -1.86
CA ALA A 93 -26.04 -3.29 -2.17
C ALA A 93 -26.82 -4.21 -1.20
N ILE A 94 -26.27 -5.37 -0.86
CA ILE A 94 -26.87 -6.28 0.15
C ILE A 94 -26.98 -5.58 1.51
N ALA A 95 -25.94 -4.88 1.95
CA ALA A 95 -25.97 -4.11 3.19
C ALA A 95 -26.93 -2.90 3.13
N ALA A 96 -27.19 -2.35 1.94
CA ALA A 96 -28.12 -1.25 1.75
C ALA A 96 -29.59 -1.70 1.80
N MET A 97 -29.88 -2.94 1.38
CA MET A 97 -31.25 -3.46 1.24
C MET A 97 -31.78 -4.15 2.51
N THR A 98 -30.97 -4.27 3.56
CA THR A 98 -31.29 -5.02 4.78
C THR A 98 -31.48 -4.10 5.98
N ASP A 99 -32.49 -4.39 6.79
CA ASP A 99 -32.71 -3.73 8.09
C ASP A 99 -32.17 -4.56 9.26
N SER A 100 -31.57 -5.73 9.00
CA SER A 100 -30.96 -6.60 10.01
C SER A 100 -29.43 -6.53 10.02
N ILE A 101 -28.84 -6.61 11.22
CA ILE A 101 -27.39 -6.68 11.41
C ILE A 101 -26.76 -7.86 10.68
N TRP A 102 -27.45 -8.99 10.54
CA TRP A 102 -26.93 -10.17 9.85
C TRP A 102 -26.76 -9.93 8.34
N GLY A 103 -27.69 -9.19 7.73
CA GLY A 103 -27.55 -8.77 6.34
C GLY A 103 -26.38 -7.80 6.16
N VAL A 104 -26.17 -6.89 7.11
CA VAL A 104 -25.01 -5.99 7.10
C VAL A 104 -23.70 -6.78 7.26
N ILE A 105 -23.64 -7.75 8.17
CA ILE A 105 -22.48 -8.64 8.35
C ILE A 105 -22.16 -9.37 7.04
N LEU A 106 -23.16 -9.96 6.38
CA LEU A 106 -22.98 -10.63 5.09
C LEU A 106 -22.47 -9.66 4.01
N GLY A 107 -23.09 -8.48 3.91
CA GLY A 107 -22.67 -7.46 2.96
C GLY A 107 -21.24 -6.97 3.21
N ARG A 108 -20.83 -6.85 4.47
CA ARG A 108 -19.46 -6.49 4.89
C ARG A 108 -18.45 -7.58 4.59
N ALA A 109 -18.82 -8.85 4.80
CA ALA A 109 -18.00 -10.00 4.43
C ALA A 109 -17.77 -10.05 2.91
N LEU A 110 -18.81 -9.78 2.12
CA LEU A 110 -18.69 -9.70 0.66
C LEU A 110 -17.82 -8.51 0.23
N GLN A 111 -18.01 -7.33 0.80
CA GLN A 111 -17.15 -6.16 0.56
C GLN A 111 -15.67 -6.47 0.83
N GLY A 112 -15.36 -7.10 1.96
CA GLY A 112 -14.00 -7.51 2.31
C GLY A 112 -13.44 -8.53 1.32
N SER A 113 -14.25 -9.54 0.95
CA SER A 113 -13.86 -10.63 0.04
C SER A 113 -13.45 -10.15 -1.35
N GLY A 114 -14.00 -9.03 -1.85
CA GLY A 114 -13.66 -8.43 -3.14
C GLY A 114 -12.28 -7.78 -3.19
N ALA A 115 -11.25 -8.41 -2.64
CA ALA A 115 -9.92 -7.84 -2.39
C ALA A 115 -9.15 -7.43 -3.66
N ILE A 116 -8.83 -6.13 -3.80
CA ILE A 116 -8.13 -5.60 -5.00
C ILE A 116 -6.71 -5.09 -4.74
N ALA A 117 -6.26 -4.92 -3.48
CA ALA A 117 -5.05 -4.16 -3.18
C ALA A 117 -3.80 -4.75 -3.87
N ALA A 118 -3.66 -6.07 -3.84
CA ALA A 118 -2.55 -6.78 -4.46
C ALA A 118 -2.49 -6.53 -5.98
N ALA A 119 -3.64 -6.61 -6.63
CA ALA A 119 -3.79 -6.42 -8.06
C ALA A 119 -3.53 -4.97 -8.47
N VAL A 120 -4.03 -4.00 -7.69
CA VAL A 120 -3.82 -2.56 -7.90
C VAL A 120 -2.35 -2.21 -7.74
N MET A 121 -1.71 -2.59 -6.64
CA MET A 121 -0.30 -2.29 -6.37
C MET A 121 0.61 -2.97 -7.40
N ALA A 122 0.33 -4.21 -7.77
CA ALA A 122 1.12 -4.91 -8.76
C ALA A 122 0.91 -4.36 -10.18
N LEU A 123 -0.31 -3.90 -10.54
CA LEU A 123 -0.58 -3.23 -11.81
C LEU A 123 0.11 -1.88 -11.86
N LEU A 124 0.10 -1.13 -10.76
CA LEU A 124 0.82 0.14 -10.66
C LEU A 124 2.32 -0.08 -10.87
N SER A 125 2.89 -1.12 -10.28
CA SER A 125 4.28 -1.52 -10.48
C SER A 125 4.60 -1.96 -11.91
N ASP A 126 3.66 -2.60 -12.61
CA ASP A 126 3.84 -3.02 -13.99
C ASP A 126 3.75 -1.84 -14.97
N LEU A 127 2.94 -0.83 -14.64
CA LEU A 127 2.78 0.39 -15.42
C LEU A 127 3.77 1.50 -15.04
N THR A 128 4.62 1.29 -14.04
CA THR A 128 5.62 2.28 -13.60
C THR A 128 7.03 1.71 -13.60
N ARG A 129 7.96 2.47 -14.20
CA ARG A 129 9.38 2.11 -14.24
C ARG A 129 9.97 2.11 -12.83
N GLU A 130 10.97 1.26 -12.62
CA GLU A 130 11.58 0.99 -11.31
C GLU A 130 12.00 2.25 -10.54
N GLN A 131 12.48 3.29 -11.22
CA GLN A 131 12.93 4.54 -10.62
C GLN A 131 11.76 5.42 -10.11
N ASN A 132 10.55 5.21 -10.64
CA ASN A 132 9.35 5.97 -10.30
C ASN A 132 8.38 5.21 -9.40
N ARG A 133 8.60 3.90 -9.15
CA ARG A 133 7.74 3.07 -8.31
C ARG A 133 7.54 3.63 -6.91
N THR A 134 8.61 4.13 -6.27
CA THR A 134 8.50 4.72 -4.92
C THR A 134 7.58 5.94 -4.91
N LYS A 135 7.65 6.79 -5.95
CA LYS A 135 6.75 7.96 -6.09
C LYS A 135 5.30 7.54 -6.32
N ALA A 136 5.09 6.51 -7.15
CA ALA A 136 3.76 5.97 -7.41
C ALA A 136 3.14 5.35 -6.15
N MET A 137 3.91 4.60 -5.37
CA MET A 137 3.46 4.03 -4.10
C MET A 137 3.26 5.09 -3.02
N ALA A 138 4.05 6.17 -3.02
CA ALA A 138 3.82 7.32 -2.15
C ALA A 138 2.46 7.95 -2.40
N PHE A 139 2.04 8.05 -3.67
CA PHE A 139 0.70 8.53 -4.00
C PHE A 139 -0.39 7.63 -3.39
N ILE A 140 -0.22 6.30 -3.43
CA ILE A 140 -1.13 5.37 -2.74
C ILE A 140 -1.18 5.64 -1.23
N GLY A 141 -0.02 5.73 -0.57
CA GLY A 141 0.06 6.00 0.87
C GLY A 141 -0.59 7.33 1.27
N VAL A 142 -0.26 8.41 0.55
CA VAL A 142 -0.87 9.75 0.77
C VAL A 142 -2.39 9.69 0.55
N SER A 143 -2.83 9.01 -0.50
CA SER A 143 -4.26 8.87 -0.80
C SER A 143 -5.01 8.13 0.32
N PHE A 144 -4.36 7.19 1.02
CA PHE A 144 -4.94 6.47 2.16
C PHE A 144 -5.26 7.43 3.31
N GLY A 145 -4.30 8.27 3.71
CA GLY A 145 -4.50 9.24 4.79
C GLY A 145 -5.53 10.33 4.45
N ILE A 146 -5.51 10.85 3.21
CA ILE A 146 -6.52 11.82 2.74
C ILE A 146 -7.92 11.18 2.74
N THR A 147 -8.03 9.96 2.23
CA THR A 147 -9.30 9.23 2.17
C THR A 147 -9.84 8.97 3.57
N PHE A 148 -8.99 8.55 4.51
CA PHE A 148 -9.38 8.35 5.91
C PHE A 148 -9.91 9.64 6.54
N ALA A 149 -9.20 10.76 6.37
CA ALA A 149 -9.63 12.05 6.91
C ALA A 149 -10.99 12.49 6.34
N ILE A 150 -11.17 12.38 5.02
CA ILE A 150 -12.45 12.69 4.38
C ILE A 150 -13.55 11.75 4.87
N ALA A 151 -13.28 10.45 4.94
CA ALA A 151 -14.27 9.44 5.31
C ALA A 151 -14.77 9.59 6.75
N MET A 152 -13.90 9.94 7.70
CA MET A 152 -14.28 10.16 9.10
C MET A 152 -15.25 11.33 9.28
N VAL A 153 -15.17 12.35 8.41
CA VAL A 153 -16.06 13.51 8.43
C VAL A 153 -17.33 13.25 7.59
N ALA A 154 -17.14 12.82 6.35
CA ALA A 154 -18.24 12.68 5.41
C ALA A 154 -19.15 11.48 5.73
N GLY A 155 -18.62 10.40 6.32
CA GLY A 155 -19.41 9.20 6.66
C GLY A 155 -20.61 9.50 7.58
N PRO A 156 -20.39 10.11 8.77
CA PRO A 156 -21.48 10.51 9.66
C PRO A 156 -22.44 11.54 9.04
N ILE A 157 -21.92 12.55 8.32
CA ILE A 157 -22.75 13.59 7.68
C ILE A 157 -23.70 12.99 6.65
N ILE A 158 -23.18 12.12 5.78
CA ILE A 158 -23.97 11.47 4.72
C ILE A 158 -25.00 10.54 5.36
N THR A 159 -24.60 9.74 6.34
CA THR A 159 -25.52 8.83 7.04
C THR A 159 -26.64 9.57 7.75
N HIS A 160 -26.35 10.72 8.37
CA HIS A 160 -27.38 11.54 8.99
C HIS A 160 -28.38 12.10 7.96
N ALA A 161 -27.92 12.44 6.75
CA ALA A 161 -28.77 13.02 5.71
C ALA A 161 -29.62 12.00 4.94
N ILE A 162 -29.06 10.83 4.62
CA ILE A 162 -29.70 9.83 3.74
C ILE A 162 -29.84 8.43 4.37
N GLY A 163 -29.54 8.31 5.66
CA GLY A 163 -29.63 7.05 6.42
C GLY A 163 -28.48 6.07 6.14
N LEU A 164 -28.46 4.99 6.91
CA LEU A 164 -27.47 3.91 6.79
C LEU A 164 -27.56 3.19 5.44
N SER A 165 -28.78 2.91 4.98
CA SER A 165 -29.03 2.35 3.65
C SER A 165 -28.47 3.24 2.53
N GLY A 166 -28.71 4.55 2.62
CA GLY A 166 -28.20 5.53 1.65
C GLY A 166 -26.67 5.57 1.58
N LEU A 167 -25.98 5.46 2.73
CA LEU A 167 -24.52 5.36 2.76
C LEU A 167 -24.02 4.14 1.98
N PHE A 168 -24.62 2.96 2.20
CA PHE A 168 -24.22 1.75 1.47
C PHE A 168 -24.53 1.83 -0.03
N TRP A 169 -25.67 2.40 -0.43
CA TRP A 169 -25.93 2.66 -1.86
C TRP A 169 -24.88 3.58 -2.50
N MET A 170 -24.48 4.64 -1.80
CA MET A 170 -23.40 5.51 -2.27
C MET A 170 -22.08 4.74 -2.40
N ILE A 171 -21.74 3.89 -1.44
CA ILE A 171 -20.52 3.06 -1.49
C ILE A 171 -20.56 2.10 -2.70
N ALA A 172 -21.72 1.51 -2.99
CA ALA A 172 -21.92 0.69 -4.20
C ALA A 172 -21.66 1.51 -5.48
N LEU A 173 -22.20 2.73 -5.56
CA LEU A 173 -21.99 3.63 -6.70
C LEU A 173 -20.52 4.04 -6.87
N LEU A 174 -19.80 4.31 -5.77
CA LEU A 174 -18.37 4.61 -5.80
C LEU A 174 -17.55 3.42 -6.32
N ALA A 175 -17.92 2.20 -5.94
CA ALA A 175 -17.28 0.99 -6.44
C ALA A 175 -17.52 0.79 -7.94
N LEU A 176 -18.75 1.03 -8.41
CA LEU A 176 -19.07 1.04 -9.85
C LEU A 176 -18.33 2.16 -10.59
N GLY A 177 -18.18 3.33 -10.00
CA GLY A 177 -17.32 4.40 -10.52
C GLY A 177 -15.87 3.95 -10.67
N GLY A 178 -15.36 3.21 -9.68
CA GLY A 178 -14.04 2.54 -9.75
C GLY A 178 -13.93 1.54 -10.91
N VAL A 179 -14.99 0.77 -11.20
CA VAL A 179 -15.05 -0.13 -12.37
C VAL A 179 -14.94 0.66 -13.67
N VAL A 180 -15.71 1.75 -13.81
CA VAL A 180 -15.66 2.61 -15.00
C VAL A 180 -14.26 3.22 -15.19
N ILE A 181 -13.67 3.75 -14.12
CA ILE A 181 -12.30 4.29 -14.15
C ILE A 181 -11.31 3.20 -14.58
N THR A 182 -11.43 2.01 -14.01
CA THR A 182 -10.55 0.88 -14.32
C THR A 182 -10.64 0.51 -15.79
N LEU A 183 -11.85 0.36 -16.33
CA LEU A 183 -12.07 -0.05 -17.71
C LEU A 183 -11.61 1.02 -18.72
N LEU A 184 -11.99 2.28 -18.50
CA LEU A 184 -11.84 3.34 -19.49
C LEU A 184 -10.50 4.11 -19.38
N PHE A 185 -9.98 4.32 -18.17
CA PHE A 185 -8.83 5.21 -17.96
C PHE A 185 -7.51 4.47 -17.75
N ILE A 186 -7.53 3.31 -17.11
CA ILE A 186 -6.30 2.60 -16.74
C ILE A 186 -5.74 1.87 -17.97
N PRO A 187 -4.49 2.18 -18.39
CA PRO A 187 -3.83 1.49 -19.50
C PRO A 187 -3.70 -0.01 -19.26
N THR A 188 -3.83 -0.80 -20.31
CA THR A 188 -3.50 -2.23 -20.26
C THR A 188 -1.99 -2.37 -20.51
N PRO A 189 -1.23 -3.13 -19.69
CA PRO A 189 0.19 -3.32 -19.93
C PRO A 189 0.43 -3.97 -21.31
N HIS A 190 1.38 -3.43 -22.08
CA HIS A 190 1.73 -3.95 -23.42
C HIS A 190 2.29 -5.39 -23.39
N HIS A 191 2.86 -5.80 -22.24
CA HIS A 191 3.30 -7.18 -22.03
C HIS A 191 2.76 -7.73 -20.72
N HIS A 192 1.68 -8.48 -20.81
CA HIS A 192 1.52 -9.59 -19.88
C HIS A 192 2.54 -10.65 -20.29
N VAL A 193 3.67 -10.72 -19.57
CA VAL A 193 4.41 -11.99 -19.52
C VAL A 193 3.49 -12.96 -18.79
N LEU A 194 2.49 -13.46 -19.51
CA LEU A 194 1.80 -14.69 -19.18
C LEU A 194 2.94 -15.70 -19.12
N ASN A 195 3.44 -15.95 -17.92
CA ASN A 195 4.27 -17.10 -17.69
C ASN A 195 3.45 -18.26 -18.25
N ARG A 196 3.85 -18.79 -19.40
CA ARG A 196 3.38 -20.08 -19.88
C ARG A 196 3.78 -21.18 -18.88
N GLU A 197 4.66 -20.87 -17.92
CA GLU A 197 4.93 -21.64 -16.70
C GLU A 197 3.99 -21.35 -15.51
N SER A 198 2.99 -20.46 -15.64
CA SER A 198 1.94 -20.28 -14.62
C SER A 198 0.98 -21.49 -14.57
N SER A 199 1.11 -22.41 -15.53
CA SER A 199 0.64 -23.79 -15.42
C SER A 199 1.48 -24.53 -14.37
N MET A 200 1.13 -24.32 -13.10
CA MET A 200 1.60 -25.11 -11.96
C MET A 200 3.12 -25.33 -11.85
N VAL A 201 3.81 -24.40 -11.19
CA VAL A 201 4.88 -24.81 -10.27
C VAL A 201 4.40 -24.46 -8.87
N LYS A 202 3.77 -25.43 -8.17
CA LYS A 202 3.42 -25.33 -6.74
C LYS A 202 4.61 -24.85 -5.88
N GLY A 203 5.85 -25.01 -6.38
CA GLY A 203 7.07 -24.51 -5.74
C GLY A 203 7.33 -22.99 -5.84
N SER A 204 6.79 -22.25 -6.81
CA SER A 204 7.13 -20.83 -6.99
C SER A 204 6.44 -19.89 -6.00
N PHE A 205 5.22 -20.24 -5.55
CA PHE A 205 4.57 -19.56 -4.42
C PHE A 205 5.40 -19.71 -3.14
N SER A 206 5.85 -20.94 -2.86
CA SER A 206 6.73 -21.22 -1.71
C SER A 206 8.06 -20.47 -1.80
N LYS A 207 8.59 -20.22 -3.00
CA LYS A 207 9.80 -19.39 -3.18
C LYS A 207 9.57 -17.93 -2.78
N VAL A 208 8.38 -17.36 -3.02
CA VAL A 208 8.04 -15.99 -2.58
C VAL A 208 7.91 -15.95 -1.05
N LEU A 209 7.23 -16.93 -0.45
CA LEU A 209 7.08 -17.01 1.01
C LEU A 209 8.40 -17.29 1.72
N ALA A 210 9.30 -18.07 1.13
CA ALA A 210 10.59 -18.41 1.71
C ALA A 210 11.68 -17.37 1.42
N ASN A 211 11.40 -16.34 0.63
CA ASN A 211 12.39 -15.31 0.31
C ASN A 211 12.66 -14.45 1.55
N SER A 212 13.85 -14.61 2.13
CA SER A 212 14.27 -13.90 3.34
C SER A 212 14.16 -12.37 3.22
N ARG A 213 14.40 -11.78 2.04
CA ARG A 213 14.29 -10.34 1.88
C ARG A 213 12.83 -9.88 1.94
N LEU A 214 11.94 -10.58 1.23
CA LEU A 214 10.49 -10.31 1.27
C LEU A 214 9.91 -10.53 2.67
N LEU A 215 10.36 -11.58 3.39
CA LEU A 215 9.93 -11.82 4.77
C LEU A 215 10.28 -10.66 5.70
N LYS A 216 11.48 -10.07 5.58
CA LYS A 216 11.86 -8.90 6.37
C LYS A 216 11.02 -7.67 6.05
N LEU A 217 10.65 -7.47 4.79
CA LEU A 217 9.76 -6.38 4.36
C LEU A 217 8.32 -6.60 4.84
N ASN A 218 7.81 -7.83 4.75
CA ASN A 218 6.49 -8.20 5.27
C ASN A 218 6.41 -8.08 6.79
N PHE A 219 7.48 -8.45 7.50
CA PHE A 219 7.60 -8.19 8.93
C PHE A 219 7.59 -6.68 9.21
N GLY A 220 8.29 -5.89 8.39
CA GLY A 220 8.29 -4.43 8.50
C GLY A 220 6.91 -3.80 8.36
N ILE A 221 6.13 -4.13 7.32
CA ILE A 221 4.79 -3.55 7.17
C ILE A 221 3.84 -3.96 8.31
N MET A 222 3.98 -5.19 8.79
CA MET A 222 3.22 -5.67 9.93
C MET A 222 3.56 -4.86 11.18
N CYS A 223 4.84 -4.63 11.47
CA CYS A 223 5.28 -3.77 12.57
C CYS A 223 4.76 -2.34 12.45
N VAL A 224 4.86 -1.72 11.26
CA VAL A 224 4.32 -0.37 11.02
C VAL A 224 2.85 -0.28 11.42
N HIS A 225 2.05 -1.27 11.04
CA HIS A 225 0.61 -1.26 11.30
C HIS A 225 0.25 -1.70 12.72
N ILE A 226 1.06 -2.54 13.37
CA ILE A 226 0.93 -2.80 14.80
C ILE A 226 1.16 -1.52 15.58
N LEU A 227 2.26 -0.80 15.29
CA LEU A 227 2.59 0.47 15.94
C LEU A 227 1.48 1.50 15.70
N LEU A 228 1.03 1.65 14.46
CA LEU A 228 -0.05 2.59 14.13
C LEU A 228 -1.31 2.32 14.96
N MET A 229 -1.82 1.08 14.93
CA MET A 229 -3.08 0.75 15.59
C MET A 229 -2.97 0.80 17.11
N SER A 230 -1.88 0.28 17.68
CA SER A 230 -1.63 0.35 19.13
C SER A 230 -1.58 1.80 19.61
N SER A 231 -0.79 2.64 18.94
CA SER A 231 -0.66 4.05 19.31
C SER A 231 -1.97 4.81 19.12
N PHE A 232 -2.78 4.48 18.11
CA PHE A 232 -4.12 5.09 17.92
C PHE A 232 -5.17 4.65 18.95
N VAL A 233 -4.99 3.52 19.64
CA VAL A 233 -5.83 3.17 20.79
C VAL A 233 -5.49 4.06 21.99
N ALA A 234 -4.20 4.37 22.20
CA ALA A 234 -3.74 5.15 23.35
C ALA A 234 -3.85 6.67 23.18
N LEU A 235 -3.68 7.19 21.96
CA LEU A 235 -3.56 8.63 21.69
C LEU A 235 -4.83 9.47 22.00
N PRO A 236 -6.04 9.10 21.54
CA PRO A 236 -7.25 9.89 21.80
C PRO A 236 -7.55 10.11 23.29
N PRO A 237 -7.57 9.08 24.16
CA PRO A 237 -7.83 9.30 25.58
C PRO A 237 -6.66 10.04 26.26
N LEU A 238 -5.42 9.84 25.81
CA LEU A 238 -4.27 10.59 26.35
C LEU A 238 -4.35 12.09 26.04
N MET A 239 -4.70 12.45 24.80
CA MET A 239 -4.91 13.85 24.43
C MET A 239 -6.08 14.50 25.18
N GLU A 240 -7.15 13.73 25.41
CA GLU A 240 -8.29 14.17 26.22
C GLU A 240 -7.87 14.46 27.67
N GLN A 241 -7.10 13.56 28.29
CA GLN A 241 -6.53 13.77 29.63
C GLN A 241 -5.52 14.94 29.68
N ALA A 242 -4.81 15.19 28.58
CA ALA A 242 -3.93 16.35 28.41
C ALA A 242 -4.66 17.68 28.13
N GLY A 243 -6.01 17.68 28.14
CA GLY A 243 -6.84 18.88 28.01
C GLY A 243 -7.36 19.17 26.59
N LEU A 244 -7.17 18.27 25.61
CA LEU A 244 -7.69 18.43 24.25
C LEU A 244 -8.96 17.60 24.03
N ALA A 245 -10.11 18.27 24.06
CA ALA A 245 -11.42 17.67 23.80
C ALA A 245 -11.47 16.89 22.48
N ARG A 246 -12.19 15.76 22.46
CA ARG A 246 -12.30 14.85 21.30
C ARG A 246 -12.67 15.55 20.00
N ASP A 247 -13.58 16.51 20.06
CA ASP A 247 -14.05 17.30 18.89
C ASP A 247 -12.96 18.15 18.24
N ASN A 248 -11.84 18.40 18.94
CA ASN A 248 -10.70 19.15 18.41
C ASN A 248 -9.52 18.26 17.99
N GLN A 249 -9.53 16.96 18.34
CA GLN A 249 -8.40 16.06 18.06
C GLN A 249 -8.16 15.84 16.57
N TRP A 250 -9.20 15.90 15.73
CA TRP A 250 -9.07 15.80 14.27
C TRP A 250 -8.16 16.88 13.68
N LYS A 251 -8.08 18.07 14.30
CA LYS A 251 -7.21 19.17 13.86
C LYS A 251 -5.74 18.77 14.00
N VAL A 252 -5.37 18.15 15.13
CA VAL A 252 -4.01 17.64 15.37
C VAL A 252 -3.66 16.60 14.32
N TYR A 253 -4.52 15.60 14.11
CA TYR A 253 -4.28 14.56 13.13
C TYR A 253 -4.17 15.11 11.70
N LEU A 254 -5.06 16.04 11.31
CA LEU A 254 -5.03 16.64 9.98
C LEU A 254 -3.75 17.43 9.74
N VAL A 255 -3.39 18.33 10.67
CA VAL A 255 -2.20 19.18 10.53
C VAL A 255 -0.94 18.33 10.49
N THR A 256 -0.80 17.38 11.42
CA THR A 256 0.41 16.53 11.48
C THR A 256 0.55 15.62 10.27
N MET A 257 -0.57 15.12 9.71
CA MET A 257 -0.59 14.34 8.48
C MET A 257 -0.21 15.18 7.25
N LEU A 258 -0.73 16.40 7.12
CA LEU A 258 -0.40 17.30 5.99
C LEU A 258 1.09 17.66 5.98
N ILE A 259 1.65 17.95 7.16
CA ILE A 259 3.10 18.19 7.31
C ILE A 259 3.88 16.93 6.94
N ALA A 260 3.44 15.75 7.38
CA ALA A 260 4.08 14.48 7.02
C ALA A 260 4.07 14.25 5.49
N PHE A 261 2.96 14.53 4.80
CA PHE A 261 2.89 14.41 3.34
C PHE A 261 3.89 15.33 2.62
N ALA A 262 4.05 16.56 3.09
CA ALA A 262 5.05 17.48 2.55
C ALA A 262 6.48 16.95 2.76
N CYS A 263 6.75 16.30 3.91
CA CYS A 263 8.04 15.70 4.21
C CYS A 263 8.34 14.43 3.39
N VAL A 264 7.33 13.66 2.98
CA VAL A 264 7.55 12.39 2.24
C VAL A 264 8.34 12.59 0.95
N VAL A 265 8.01 13.64 0.19
CA VAL A 265 8.60 13.91 -1.14
C VAL A 265 10.13 14.05 -1.09
N PRO A 266 10.74 14.93 -0.28
CA PRO A 266 12.19 15.07 -0.23
C PRO A 266 12.90 13.79 0.24
N PHE A 267 12.35 13.05 1.22
CA PHE A 267 12.94 11.80 1.67
C PHE A 267 12.97 10.73 0.58
N ILE A 268 11.88 10.60 -0.20
CA ILE A 268 11.83 9.67 -1.33
C ILE A 268 12.81 10.06 -2.42
N ILE A 269 12.86 11.35 -2.79
CA ILE A 269 13.80 11.85 -3.79
C ILE A 269 15.24 11.57 -3.34
N TYR A 270 15.57 11.85 -2.08
CA TYR A 270 16.88 11.58 -1.51
C TYR A 270 17.21 10.09 -1.53
N ALA A 271 16.30 9.23 -1.04
CA ALA A 271 16.50 7.78 -0.97
C ALA A 271 16.81 7.17 -2.34
N GLU A 272 16.04 7.60 -3.35
CA GLU A 272 16.11 7.07 -4.72
C GLU A 272 17.32 7.63 -5.48
N LYS A 273 17.53 8.96 -5.43
CA LYS A 273 18.56 9.64 -6.22
C LYS A 273 19.96 9.41 -5.65
N GLN A 274 20.10 9.35 -4.32
CA GLN A 274 21.38 9.08 -3.66
C GLN A 274 21.66 7.59 -3.46
N ARG A 275 20.71 6.71 -3.84
CA ARG A 275 20.81 5.27 -3.63
C ARG A 275 21.07 4.91 -2.17
N ARG A 276 20.28 5.49 -1.27
CA ARG A 276 20.38 5.33 0.19
C ARG A 276 19.08 4.75 0.77
N MET A 277 18.40 3.89 0.02
CA MET A 277 17.10 3.31 0.40
C MET A 277 17.16 2.61 1.76
N LYS A 278 18.18 1.78 2.01
CA LYS A 278 18.38 1.10 3.29
C LYS A 278 18.57 2.09 4.45
N GLN A 279 19.32 3.17 4.24
CA GLN A 279 19.57 4.19 5.26
C GLN A 279 18.30 4.96 5.60
N VAL A 280 17.51 5.36 4.59
CA VAL A 280 16.22 6.04 4.83
C VAL A 280 15.23 5.11 5.51
N PHE A 281 15.17 3.83 5.10
CA PHE A 281 14.35 2.81 5.76
C PHE A 281 14.71 2.69 7.26
N GLN A 282 15.99 2.46 7.57
CA GLN A 282 16.46 2.34 8.96
C GLN A 282 16.26 3.63 9.75
N GLY A 283 16.48 4.78 9.12
CA GLY A 283 16.19 6.10 9.71
C GLY A 283 14.72 6.26 10.08
N CYS A 284 13.80 5.78 9.24
CA CYS A 284 12.37 5.79 9.57
C CYS A 284 12.03 4.86 10.74
N VAL A 285 12.63 3.66 10.82
CA VAL A 285 12.44 2.77 11.98
C VAL A 285 12.94 3.43 13.27
N ILE A 286 14.10 4.08 13.22
CA ILE A 286 14.66 4.84 14.36
C ILE A 286 13.74 6.01 14.72
N LEU A 287 13.20 6.74 13.74
CA LEU A 287 12.26 7.82 14.00
C LEU A 287 10.95 7.31 14.61
N MET A 288 10.43 6.16 14.20
CA MET A 288 9.26 5.54 14.83
C MET A 288 9.58 5.16 16.28
N LEU A 289 10.73 4.53 16.55
CA LEU A 289 11.17 4.26 17.92
C LEU A 289 11.28 5.54 18.76
N ALA A 290 11.89 6.59 18.20
CA ALA A 290 11.99 7.88 18.87
C ALA A 290 10.62 8.49 19.15
N ALA A 291 9.67 8.39 18.22
CA ALA A 291 8.31 8.85 18.41
C ALA A 291 7.62 8.14 19.58
N GLU A 292 7.74 6.82 19.67
CA GLU A 292 7.18 6.04 20.78
C GLU A 292 7.81 6.41 22.13
N VAL A 293 9.14 6.63 22.16
CA VAL A 293 9.84 7.11 23.37
C VAL A 293 9.41 8.54 23.76
N ILE A 294 9.24 9.43 22.78
CA ILE A 294 8.74 10.79 23.00
C ILE A 294 7.32 10.74 23.57
N LEU A 295 6.44 9.92 23.01
CA LEU A 295 5.05 9.76 23.46
C LEU A 295 4.97 9.17 24.87
N TRP A 296 5.82 8.19 25.17
CA TRP A 296 5.95 7.64 26.52
C TRP A 296 6.41 8.69 27.53
N TYR A 297 7.44 9.47 27.19
CA TYR A 297 7.99 10.49 28.08
C TYR A 297 7.09 11.72 28.22
N ALA A 298 6.30 12.06 27.19
CA ALA A 298 5.45 13.25 27.18
C ALA A 298 4.40 13.25 28.31
N GLY A 299 3.97 12.07 28.79
CA GLY A 299 2.91 11.96 29.79
C GLY A 299 1.66 12.73 29.36
N LEU A 300 1.24 13.71 30.14
CA LEU A 300 0.09 14.58 29.86
C LEU A 300 0.47 15.93 29.21
N HIS A 301 1.73 16.13 28.80
CA HIS A 301 2.15 17.36 28.14
C HIS A 301 1.70 17.39 26.67
N LEU A 302 0.61 18.11 26.38
CA LEU A 302 -0.07 18.12 25.08
C LEU A 302 0.87 18.38 23.89
N TRP A 303 1.74 19.39 23.96
CA TRP A 303 2.69 19.69 22.88
C TRP A 303 3.74 18.59 22.68
N GLY A 304 4.08 17.86 23.74
CA GLY A 304 4.95 16.68 23.66
C GLY A 304 4.27 15.55 22.90
N ILE A 305 2.98 15.32 23.17
CA ILE A 305 2.15 14.35 22.45
C ILE A 305 2.06 14.73 20.97
N ILE A 306 1.72 15.99 20.65
CA ILE A 306 1.61 16.47 19.26
C ILE A 306 2.94 16.31 18.53
N PHE A 307 4.06 16.62 19.17
CA PHE A 307 5.38 16.43 18.59
C PHE A 307 5.69 14.94 18.33
N GLY A 308 5.39 14.05 19.28
CA GLY A 308 5.52 12.61 19.10
C GLY A 308 4.68 12.08 17.92
N VAL A 309 3.41 12.50 17.82
CA VAL A 309 2.52 12.18 16.69
C VAL A 309 3.09 12.68 15.36
N GLN A 310 3.67 13.89 15.33
CA GLN A 310 4.28 14.44 14.13
C GLN A 310 5.48 13.61 13.64
N VAL A 311 6.36 13.24 14.57
CA VAL A 311 7.53 12.39 14.26
C VAL A 311 7.06 11.02 13.75
N PHE A 312 6.05 10.45 14.41
CA PHE A 312 5.45 9.18 14.00
C PHE A 312 4.92 9.25 12.57
N PHE A 313 4.10 10.25 12.23
CA PHE A 313 3.50 10.33 10.89
C PHE A 313 4.50 10.60 9.77
N ILE A 314 5.58 11.35 10.03
CA ILE A 314 6.65 11.52 9.02
C ILE A 314 7.24 10.15 8.68
N ALA A 315 7.63 9.38 9.71
CA ALA A 315 8.23 8.08 9.52
C ALA A 315 7.25 7.07 8.92
N PHE A 316 6.00 7.03 9.41
CA PHE A 316 4.93 6.19 8.90
C PHE A 316 4.69 6.42 7.40
N ASN A 317 4.48 7.66 6.98
CA ASN A 317 4.14 7.94 5.57
C ASN A 317 5.30 7.68 4.61
N VAL A 318 6.55 7.94 5.04
CA VAL A 318 7.73 7.58 4.24
C VAL A 318 7.81 6.05 4.13
N MET A 319 7.62 5.34 5.24
CA MET A 319 7.68 3.88 5.27
C MET A 319 6.57 3.23 4.43
N GLU A 320 5.36 3.79 4.46
CA GLU A 320 4.20 3.35 3.68
C GLU A 320 4.45 3.46 2.16
N ALA A 321 5.29 4.41 1.73
CA ALA A 321 5.74 4.51 0.35
C ALA A 321 6.89 3.53 0.03
N LEU A 322 7.83 3.35 0.95
CA LEU A 322 9.05 2.57 0.74
C LEU A 322 8.80 1.07 0.69
N LEU A 323 8.03 0.52 1.63
CA LEU A 323 7.80 -0.92 1.75
C LEU A 323 7.20 -1.57 0.50
N PRO A 324 6.05 -1.10 -0.04
CA PRO A 324 5.49 -1.69 -1.27
C PRO A 324 6.40 -1.46 -2.48
N SER A 325 7.15 -0.35 -2.54
CA SER A 325 8.16 -0.14 -3.59
C SER A 325 9.28 -1.17 -3.53
N LEU A 326 9.83 -1.44 -2.34
CA LEU A 326 10.88 -2.45 -2.13
C LEU A 326 10.37 -3.86 -2.45
N ILE A 327 9.18 -4.21 -1.97
CA ILE A 327 8.56 -5.50 -2.29
C ILE A 327 8.40 -5.63 -3.79
N SER A 328 7.93 -4.59 -4.48
CA SER A 328 7.84 -4.60 -5.93
C SER A 328 9.19 -4.80 -6.63
N LYS A 329 10.27 -4.20 -6.13
CA LYS A 329 11.60 -4.26 -6.76
C LYS A 329 12.28 -5.60 -6.53
N GLU A 330 12.03 -6.23 -5.39
CA GLU A 330 12.62 -7.52 -5.01
C GLU A 330 11.77 -8.73 -5.40
N SER A 331 10.52 -8.50 -5.81
CA SER A 331 9.62 -9.55 -6.27
C SER A 331 10.13 -10.21 -7.55
N PRO A 332 10.08 -11.55 -7.65
CA PRO A 332 10.33 -12.25 -8.91
C PRO A 332 9.40 -11.77 -10.03
N VAL A 333 9.93 -11.78 -11.26
CA VAL A 333 9.14 -11.45 -12.45
C VAL A 333 7.94 -12.40 -12.55
N GLY A 334 6.75 -11.84 -12.80
CA GLY A 334 5.50 -12.61 -12.91
C GLY A 334 4.81 -12.98 -11.59
N TYR A 335 5.42 -12.76 -10.43
CA TYR A 335 4.83 -13.06 -9.10
C TYR A 335 4.61 -11.82 -8.23
N LYS A 336 4.58 -10.64 -8.85
CA LYS A 336 4.38 -9.38 -8.12
C LYS A 336 3.01 -9.29 -7.46
N GLY A 337 1.95 -9.80 -8.09
CA GLY A 337 0.61 -9.83 -7.50
C GLY A 337 0.58 -10.70 -6.25
N THR A 338 1.23 -11.85 -6.31
CA THR A 338 1.42 -12.75 -5.16
C THR A 338 2.20 -12.07 -4.03
N ALA A 339 3.34 -11.43 -4.32
CA ALA A 339 4.14 -10.75 -3.32
C ALA A 339 3.40 -9.56 -2.68
N MET A 340 2.69 -8.76 -3.48
CA MET A 340 1.81 -7.69 -2.99
C MET A 340 0.61 -8.24 -2.19
N GLY A 341 0.12 -9.43 -2.53
CA GLY A 341 -0.90 -10.13 -1.77
C GLY A 341 -0.43 -10.49 -0.36
N ILE A 342 0.78 -11.05 -0.24
CA ILE A 342 1.40 -11.36 1.06
C ILE A 342 1.63 -10.07 1.85
N TYR A 343 2.17 -9.03 1.21
CA TYR A 343 2.36 -7.70 1.81
C TYR A 343 1.07 -7.15 2.43
N SER A 344 0.00 -7.07 1.65
CA SER A 344 -1.28 -6.56 2.15
C SER A 344 -1.87 -7.46 3.23
N THR A 345 -1.64 -8.77 3.16
CA THR A 345 -2.10 -9.69 4.22
C THR A 345 -1.34 -9.44 5.53
N SER A 346 -0.01 -9.31 5.46
CA SER A 346 0.83 -8.92 6.60
C SER A 346 0.44 -7.56 7.16
N GLN A 347 0.07 -6.60 6.30
CA GLN A 347 -0.49 -5.31 6.69
C GLN A 347 -1.77 -5.46 7.54
N PHE A 348 -2.75 -6.24 7.07
CA PHE A 348 -4.01 -6.46 7.81
C PHE A 348 -3.83 -7.27 9.08
N ILE A 349 -2.93 -8.26 9.08
CA ILE A 349 -2.54 -8.97 10.30
C ILE A 349 -1.94 -7.98 11.31
N GLY A 350 -1.07 -7.07 10.85
CA GLY A 350 -0.50 -6.02 11.69
C GLY A 350 -1.57 -5.10 12.29
N VAL A 351 -2.57 -4.69 11.49
CA VAL A 351 -3.70 -3.91 11.97
C VAL A 351 -4.49 -4.65 13.06
N ALA A 352 -4.80 -5.93 12.83
CA ALA A 352 -5.58 -6.75 13.76
C ALA A 352 -4.82 -7.00 15.08
N ILE A 353 -3.54 -7.35 14.99
CA ILE A 353 -2.68 -7.53 16.17
C ILE A 353 -2.52 -6.20 16.91
N GLY A 354 -2.24 -5.10 16.21
CA GLY A 354 -2.06 -3.79 16.87
C GLY A 354 -3.30 -3.29 17.58
N GLY A 355 -4.49 -3.43 16.97
CA GLY A 355 -5.73 -3.03 17.64
C GLY A 355 -6.03 -3.86 18.90
N SER A 356 -5.85 -5.18 18.82
CA SER A 356 -6.13 -6.09 19.95
C SER A 356 -5.06 -6.01 21.05
N LEU A 357 -3.77 -6.06 20.67
CA LEU A 357 -2.65 -5.92 21.59
C LEU A 357 -2.61 -4.53 22.22
N GLY A 358 -2.86 -3.48 21.44
CA GLY A 358 -2.94 -2.10 21.95
C GLY A 358 -4.04 -1.93 22.99
N GLY A 359 -5.23 -2.46 22.73
CA GLY A 359 -6.33 -2.47 23.71
C GLY A 359 -5.99 -3.26 24.98
N PHE A 360 -5.40 -4.44 24.83
CA PHE A 360 -4.94 -5.26 25.96
C PHE A 360 -3.89 -4.53 26.81
N LEU A 361 -2.86 -3.97 26.20
CA LEU A 361 -1.81 -3.23 26.89
C LEU A 361 -2.36 -1.96 27.57
N TYR A 362 -3.30 -1.27 26.92
CA TYR A 362 -3.95 -0.09 27.48
C TYR A 362 -4.79 -0.43 28.73
N ALA A 363 -5.43 -1.60 28.76
CA ALA A 363 -6.26 -2.02 29.89
C ALA A 363 -5.46 -2.31 31.18
N HIS A 364 -4.16 -2.61 31.07
CA HIS A 364 -3.31 -2.86 32.23
C HIS A 364 -2.91 -1.58 32.96
N ASP A 365 -2.19 -0.65 32.30
CA ASP A 365 -1.72 0.61 32.93
C ASP A 365 -1.84 1.84 32.00
N GLY A 366 -2.75 1.80 31.03
CA GLY A 366 -3.03 2.93 30.14
C GLY A 366 -1.97 3.15 29.04
N ALA A 367 -1.86 4.39 28.58
CA ALA A 367 -1.08 4.75 27.39
C ALA A 367 0.43 4.45 27.51
N ALA A 368 1.02 4.57 28.71
CA ALA A 368 2.44 4.37 28.93
C ALA A 368 2.89 2.93 28.58
N THR A 369 2.09 1.93 28.97
CA THR A 369 2.37 0.52 28.68
C THR A 369 2.25 0.22 27.19
N VAL A 370 1.30 0.86 26.49
CA VAL A 370 1.17 0.75 25.03
C VAL A 370 2.42 1.27 24.34
N PHE A 371 2.86 2.50 24.63
CA PHE A 371 4.05 3.08 23.99
C PHE A 371 5.33 2.33 24.35
N THR A 372 5.43 1.77 25.56
CA THR A 372 6.55 0.89 25.93
C THR A 372 6.56 -0.38 25.07
N GLY A 373 5.41 -1.04 24.90
CA GLY A 373 5.27 -2.20 24.02
C GLY A 373 5.61 -1.88 22.56
N CYS A 374 5.14 -0.73 22.07
CA CYS A 374 5.47 -0.22 20.74
C CYS A 374 6.98 0.05 20.59
N ALA A 375 7.62 0.69 21.56
CA ALA A 375 9.06 0.94 21.55
C ALA A 375 9.86 -0.39 21.52
N VAL A 376 9.47 -1.39 22.32
CA VAL A 376 10.10 -2.73 22.28
C VAL A 376 9.95 -3.37 20.89
N LEU A 377 8.76 -3.31 20.29
CA LEU A 377 8.55 -3.83 18.93
C LEU A 377 9.40 -3.08 17.89
N ALA A 378 9.51 -1.76 18.01
CA ALA A 378 10.34 -0.94 17.13
C ALA A 378 11.84 -1.28 17.28
N VAL A 379 12.33 -1.60 18.49
CA VAL A 379 13.70 -2.09 18.72
C VAL A 379 13.92 -3.45 18.04
N ILE A 380 12.98 -4.39 18.20
CA ILE A 380 13.05 -5.70 17.53
C ILE A 380 13.08 -5.51 16.01
N TRP A 381 12.21 -4.65 15.48
CA TRP A 381 12.19 -4.35 14.06
C TRP A 381 13.46 -3.66 13.58
N LEU A 382 14.04 -2.76 14.36
CA LEU A 382 15.34 -2.15 14.06
C LEU A 382 16.41 -3.23 13.94
N ALA A 383 16.50 -4.16 14.90
CA ALA A 383 17.46 -5.27 14.86
C ALA A 383 17.31 -6.12 13.59
N VAL A 384 16.07 -6.45 13.18
CA VAL A 384 15.81 -7.16 11.91
C VAL A 384 16.26 -6.32 10.72
N SER A 385 15.97 -5.01 10.72
CA SER A 385 16.30 -4.09 9.62
C SER A 385 17.81 -3.92 9.41
N LEU A 386 18.63 -4.07 10.46
CA LEU A 386 20.09 -4.02 10.35
C LEU A 386 20.64 -5.14 9.46
N THR A 387 19.98 -6.30 9.47
CA THR A 387 20.34 -7.49 8.67
C THR A 387 19.84 -7.44 7.21
N MET A 388 19.18 -6.36 6.79
CA MET A 388 18.68 -6.23 5.42
C MET A 388 19.82 -5.94 4.45
N GLN A 389 19.71 -6.49 3.24
CA GLN A 389 20.61 -6.19 2.13
C GLN A 389 20.11 -4.96 1.38
N GLU A 390 21.03 -4.21 0.77
CA GLU A 390 20.60 -3.12 -0.10
C GLU A 390 19.91 -3.65 -1.35
N PRO A 391 18.79 -3.04 -1.78
CA PRO A 391 18.13 -3.44 -3.01
C PRO A 391 19.04 -3.14 -4.22
N PRO A 392 18.98 -3.95 -5.28
CA PRO A 392 19.73 -3.68 -6.49
C PRO A 392 19.26 -2.36 -7.12
N TYR A 393 20.20 -1.43 -7.35
CA TYR A 393 19.92 -0.13 -7.94
C TYR A 393 19.95 -0.19 -9.47
N VAL A 394 18.97 -0.89 -10.02
CA VAL A 394 18.77 -0.99 -11.47
C VAL A 394 17.70 -0.03 -11.96
N SER A 395 17.92 0.51 -13.15
CA SER A 395 17.02 1.39 -13.89
C SER A 395 16.57 0.67 -15.15
N SER A 396 15.27 0.55 -15.33
CA SER A 396 14.69 -0.01 -16.56
C SER A 396 14.62 1.07 -17.63
N LEU A 397 15.29 0.84 -18.76
CA LEU A 397 15.29 1.68 -19.94
C LEU A 397 14.58 0.97 -21.09
N ARG A 398 13.73 1.71 -21.82
CA ARG A 398 13.26 1.32 -23.16
C ARG A 398 14.16 2.00 -24.18
N ILE A 399 14.80 1.20 -25.02
CA ILE A 399 15.72 1.65 -26.07
C ILE A 399 15.13 1.21 -27.41
N VAL A 400 14.92 2.17 -28.30
CA VAL A 400 14.46 1.89 -29.66
C VAL A 400 15.69 1.47 -30.47
N ILE A 401 15.61 0.33 -31.14
CA ILE A 401 16.68 -0.18 -31.98
C ILE A 401 16.60 0.57 -33.31
N PRO A 402 17.71 1.15 -33.80
CA PRO A 402 17.73 1.88 -35.06
C PRO A 402 17.25 1.02 -36.24
N ALA A 403 16.48 1.62 -37.14
CA ALA A 403 16.01 0.96 -38.37
C ALA A 403 17.22 0.56 -39.23
N GLY A 404 17.54 -0.74 -39.27
CA GLY A 404 18.71 -1.29 -39.95
C GLY A 404 19.48 -2.31 -39.10
N ILE A 405 19.26 -2.34 -37.79
CA ILE A 405 19.89 -3.31 -36.89
C ILE A 405 18.86 -4.38 -36.51
N PRO A 406 19.08 -5.66 -36.86
CA PRO A 406 18.11 -6.70 -36.55
C PRO A 406 18.12 -7.00 -35.05
N ALA A 407 16.93 -7.05 -34.44
CA ALA A 407 16.72 -7.43 -33.05
C ALA A 407 16.93 -8.95 -32.84
N THR A 408 18.19 -9.40 -32.90
CA THR A 408 18.56 -10.82 -32.78
C THR A 408 18.98 -11.21 -31.37
N PRO A 409 18.95 -12.51 -31.01
CA PRO A 409 19.50 -13.00 -29.75
C PRO A 409 20.99 -12.64 -29.55
N GLN A 410 21.76 -12.45 -30.63
CA GLN A 410 23.16 -12.01 -30.52
C GLN A 410 23.25 -10.57 -30.00
N LEU A 411 22.38 -9.67 -30.48
CA LEU A 411 22.30 -8.30 -29.96
C LEU A 411 21.90 -8.31 -28.48
N GLU A 412 20.97 -9.19 -28.08
CA GLU A 412 20.58 -9.33 -26.66
C GLU A 412 21.79 -9.66 -25.79
N GLN A 413 22.58 -10.64 -26.23
CA GLN A 413 23.72 -11.13 -25.50
C GLN A 413 24.86 -10.10 -25.48
N ALA A 414 25.06 -9.35 -26.56
CA ALA A 414 26.01 -8.25 -26.63
C ALA A 414 25.65 -7.13 -25.64
N ILE A 415 24.38 -6.69 -25.62
CA ILE A 415 23.92 -5.67 -24.65
C ILE A 415 24.05 -6.22 -23.23
N LYS A 416 23.74 -7.50 -22.99
CA LYS A 416 23.84 -8.13 -21.67
C LYS A 416 25.28 -8.22 -21.15
N GLN A 417 26.27 -8.27 -22.04
CA GLN A 417 27.69 -8.24 -21.70
C GLN A 417 28.24 -6.83 -21.49
N HIS A 418 27.49 -5.79 -21.88
CA HIS A 418 27.92 -4.41 -21.67
C HIS A 418 28.06 -4.09 -20.18
N HIS A 419 29.15 -3.41 -19.82
CA HIS A 419 29.42 -3.08 -18.43
C HIS A 419 28.30 -2.22 -17.84
N GLY A 420 27.81 -2.58 -16.65
CA GLY A 420 26.67 -1.91 -16.02
C GLY A 420 25.29 -2.39 -16.48
N VAL A 421 25.18 -3.35 -17.41
CA VAL A 421 23.88 -3.96 -17.75
C VAL A 421 23.60 -5.16 -16.83
N ALA A 422 22.45 -5.14 -16.15
CA ALA A 422 22.00 -6.19 -15.25
C ALA A 422 21.03 -7.18 -15.90
N GLY A 423 20.41 -6.80 -17.02
CA GLY A 423 19.49 -7.66 -17.77
C GLY A 423 18.97 -6.99 -19.02
N VAL A 424 18.59 -7.79 -20.01
CA VAL A 424 18.09 -7.35 -21.31
C VAL A 424 16.92 -8.25 -21.68
N VAL A 425 15.89 -7.66 -22.27
CA VAL A 425 14.82 -8.37 -22.96
C VAL A 425 14.60 -7.66 -24.30
N LEU A 426 14.78 -8.38 -25.41
CA LEU A 426 14.48 -7.86 -26.73
C LEU A 426 13.03 -8.15 -27.12
N ILE A 427 12.41 -7.19 -27.80
CA ILE A 427 11.06 -7.30 -28.36
C ILE A 427 11.16 -7.01 -29.85
N PRO A 428 11.42 -8.04 -30.68
CA PRO A 428 11.67 -7.86 -32.12
C PRO A 428 10.51 -7.20 -32.86
N GLU A 429 9.28 -7.51 -32.46
CA GLU A 429 8.03 -6.99 -33.02
C GLU A 429 7.93 -5.47 -32.89
N GLU A 430 8.49 -4.89 -31.81
CA GLU A 430 8.49 -3.45 -31.57
C GLU A 430 9.80 -2.76 -31.99
N GLN A 431 10.79 -3.51 -32.47
CA GLN A 431 12.16 -3.00 -32.67
C GLN A 431 12.70 -2.30 -31.41
N THR A 432 12.47 -2.88 -30.22
CA THR A 432 12.93 -2.29 -28.96
C THR A 432 13.62 -3.28 -28.03
N ALA A 433 14.53 -2.74 -27.22
CA ALA A 433 15.20 -3.44 -26.14
C ALA A 433 14.80 -2.83 -24.79
N TYR A 434 14.38 -3.67 -23.85
CA TYR A 434 14.21 -3.31 -22.45
C TYR A 434 15.47 -3.70 -21.69
N VAL A 435 16.26 -2.69 -21.31
CA VAL A 435 17.57 -2.87 -20.69
C VAL A 435 17.49 -2.42 -19.23
N LYS A 436 17.88 -3.29 -18.31
CA LYS A 436 18.11 -2.94 -16.91
C LYS A 436 19.56 -2.55 -16.74
N ILE A 437 19.81 -1.32 -16.35
CA ILE A 437 21.17 -0.80 -16.15
C ILE A 437 21.41 -0.36 -14.71
N ASP A 438 22.65 -0.46 -14.25
CA ASP A 438 23.14 0.33 -13.14
C ASP A 438 23.46 1.74 -13.64
N SER A 439 22.59 2.70 -13.31
CA SER A 439 22.71 4.10 -13.70
C SER A 439 23.88 4.90 -13.11
N LYS A 440 24.76 4.29 -12.30
CA LYS A 440 26.03 4.88 -11.84
C LYS A 440 27.20 4.39 -12.68
N ILE A 441 27.05 3.24 -13.35
CA ILE A 441 28.10 2.60 -14.14
C ILE A 441 27.91 2.93 -15.61
N THR A 442 26.66 2.94 -16.09
CA THR A 442 26.34 3.25 -17.49
C THR A 442 25.11 4.15 -17.59
N SER A 443 24.89 4.71 -18.77
CA SER A 443 23.80 5.64 -19.07
C SER A 443 22.99 5.23 -20.29
N ARG A 444 21.78 5.80 -20.45
CA ARG A 444 20.96 5.61 -21.65
C ARG A 444 21.74 5.91 -22.93
N GLY A 445 22.48 7.03 -22.94
CA GLY A 445 23.23 7.47 -24.12
C GLY A 445 24.31 6.47 -24.52
N GLU A 446 25.04 5.91 -23.55
CA GLU A 446 26.03 4.86 -23.82
C GLU A 446 25.42 3.60 -24.42
N ILE A 447 24.29 3.13 -23.88
CA ILE A 447 23.62 1.95 -24.46
C ILE A 447 23.02 2.26 -25.84
N GLU A 448 22.45 3.45 -26.04
CA GLU A 448 21.94 3.88 -27.36
C GLU A 448 23.07 3.95 -28.40
N LEU A 449 24.23 4.50 -28.04
CA LEU A 449 25.44 4.52 -28.86
C LEU A 449 25.96 3.11 -29.16
N PHE A 450 26.05 2.26 -28.12
CA PHE A 450 26.46 0.87 -28.25
C PHE A 450 25.54 0.09 -29.21
N VAL A 451 24.22 0.23 -29.04
CA VAL A 451 23.23 -0.40 -29.92
C VAL A 451 23.33 0.13 -31.34
N ALA A 452 23.64 1.42 -31.53
CA ALA A 452 23.84 2.03 -32.84
C ALA A 452 25.18 1.67 -33.51
N GLY A 453 26.08 0.93 -32.83
CA GLY A 453 27.41 0.59 -33.33
C GLY A 453 28.38 1.79 -33.37
N GLN A 454 28.09 2.84 -32.61
CA GLN A 454 28.93 4.02 -32.48
C GLN A 454 29.70 3.90 -31.16
N HIS A 455 30.99 3.57 -31.23
CA HIS A 455 31.88 3.44 -30.08
C HIS A 455 32.57 4.74 -29.72
#